data_AF-A0AAW2UWL5-F1
#
_entry.id   AF-A0AAW2UWL5-F1
#
_cell.length_a   1.000
_cell.length_b   1.000
_cell.length_c   1.000
_cell.angle_alpha   90.00
_cell.angle_beta   90.00
_cell.angle_gamma   90.00
#
_symmetry.space_group_name_H-M   'P 1'
#
loop_
_entity.id
_entity.type
_entity.pdbx_description
1 polymer ?
#
loop_
_entity_poly.entity_id
_entity_poly.type
_entity_poly.pdbx_seq_one_letter_code
_entity_poly.pdbx_strand_id
1 'polypeptide(L)' 'DKEDGKDFDVLEWWRVHALKYKILSIMSRDLLAILISTVASEATFSAGSRVIDKYCASLTSDTVQVLMCGGDWLRKRFGV' A
#
# COMPACT_ATOMS: atom_id res chain seq x y z
N ASP A 1 22.71 30.42 -10.96
CA ASP A 1 21.88 30.24 -9.76
C ASP A 1 21.74 28.78 -9.43
N LYS A 2 22.41 28.37 -8.36
CA LYS A 2 22.44 27.01 -7.86
C LYS A 2 21.40 26.99 -6.74
N GLU A 3 20.19 26.51 -7.02
CA GLU A 3 19.19 26.31 -5.97
C GLU A 3 19.71 25.21 -5.05
N ASP A 4 20.09 25.60 -3.85
CA ASP A 4 20.43 24.70 -2.78
C ASP A 4 19.17 23.88 -2.48
N GLY A 5 19.17 22.61 -2.88
CA GLY A 5 18.08 21.66 -2.67
C GLY A 5 17.83 21.40 -1.19
N LYS A 6 17.24 22.37 -0.50
CA LYS A 6 16.62 22.18 0.81
C LYS A 6 15.31 21.47 0.55
N ASP A 7 15.24 20.22 0.98
CA ASP A 7 14.02 19.42 0.98
C ASP A 7 12.91 20.25 1.64
N PHE A 8 11.88 20.61 0.87
CA PHE A 8 10.81 21.46 1.35
C PHE A 8 9.84 20.60 2.15
N ASP A 9 9.94 20.68 3.48
CA ASP A 9 8.99 20.03 4.37
C ASP A 9 7.67 20.82 4.41
N VAL A 10 6.72 20.38 3.59
CA VAL A 10 5.38 20.96 3.50
C VAL A 10 4.60 20.84 4.82
N LEU A 11 4.84 19.79 5.62
CA LEU A 11 4.16 19.60 6.92
C LEU A 11 4.67 20.62 7.93
N GLU A 12 5.99 20.81 7.98
CA GLU A 12 6.62 21.80 8.85
C GLU A 12 6.19 23.22 8.45
N TRP A 13 6.09 23.52 7.15
CA TRP A 13 5.61 24.81 6.68
C TRP A 13 4.19 25.12 7.17
N TRP A 14 3.26 24.16 7.04
CA TRP A 14 1.90 24.31 7.54
C TRP A 14 1.83 24.40 9.07
N ARG A 15 2.72 23.71 9.79
CA ARG A 15 2.83 23.78 11.25
C ARG A 15 3.17 25.20 11.72
N VAL A 16 4.19 25.81 11.11
CA VAL A 16 4.63 27.18 11.45
C VAL A 16 3.54 28.21 11.13
N HIS A 17 2.78 28.00 10.05
CA HIS A 17 1.76 28.94 9.59
C HIS A 17 0.34 28.65 10.12
N ALA A 18 0.16 27.65 10.99
CA ALA A 18 -1.14 27.22 11.49
C ALA A 18 -1.92 28.33 12.22
N LEU A 19 -1.22 29.23 12.93
CA LEU A 19 -1.87 30.35 13.61
C LEU A 19 -2.44 31.39 12.63
N LYS A 20 -1.75 31.60 11.50
CA LYS A 20 -2.17 32.54 10.45
C LYS A 20 -3.29 31.95 9.58
N TYR A 21 -3.25 30.65 9.36
CA TYR A 21 -4.16 29.93 8.47
C TYR A 21 -4.83 28.74 9.18
N LYS A 22 -5.55 28.99 10.27
CA LYS A 22 -6.14 27.93 11.12
C LYS A 22 -6.92 26.87 10.34
N ILE A 23 -7.92 27.28 9.55
CA ILE A 23 -8.79 26.34 8.84
C ILE A 23 -8.02 25.60 7.73
N LEU A 24 -7.23 26.33 6.94
CA LEU A 24 -6.44 25.78 5.84
C LEU A 24 -5.34 24.83 6.32
N SER A 25 -4.71 25.10 7.46
CA SER A 25 -3.68 24.22 8.04
C SER A 25 -4.27 22.88 8.49
N ILE A 26 -5.49 22.89 9.04
CA ILE A 26 -6.22 21.67 9.41
C ILE A 26 -6.58 20.87 8.16
N MET A 27 -7.18 21.51 7.16
CA MET A 27 -7.53 20.86 5.89
C MET A 27 -6.29 20.29 5.19
N SER A 28 -5.21 21.05 5.14
CA SER A 28 -3.97 20.61 4.48
C SER A 28 -3.36 19.41 5.19
N ARG A 29 -3.34 19.39 6.52
CA ARG A 29 -2.87 18.23 7.29
C ARG A 29 -3.71 16.98 7.01
N ASP A 30 -5.03 17.11 7.01
CA ASP A 30 -5.94 15.97 6.82
C ASP A 30 -5.82 15.41 5.39
N LEU A 31 -5.71 16.28 4.37
CA LEU A 31 -5.45 15.88 2.99
C LEU A 31 -4.08 15.20 2.81
N LEU A 32 -3.03 15.78 3.38
CA LEU A 32 -1.68 15.21 3.31
C LEU A 32 -1.61 13.85 4.02
N ALA A 33 -2.31 13.66 5.14
CA ALA A 33 -2.38 12.37 5.82
C ALA A 33 -3.06 11.29 4.96
N ILE A 34 -4.14 11.63 4.24
CA ILE A 34 -4.80 10.71 3.30
C ILE A 34 -3.86 10.36 2.15
N LEU A 35 -3.16 11.33 1.58
CA LEU A 35 -2.22 11.12 0.46
C LEU A 35 -1.06 10.21 0.89
N ILE A 36 -0.46 10.46 2.05
CA ILE A 36 0.62 9.63 2.59
C ILE A 36 0.13 8.20 2.83
N SER A 37 -1.03 8.02 3.45
CA SER A 37 -1.62 6.70 3.70
C SER A 37 -1.95 5.96 2.41
N THR A 38 -2.49 6.66 1.41
CA THR A 38 -2.84 6.08 0.11
C THR A 38 -1.60 5.65 -0.65
N VAL A 39 -0.58 6.52 -0.73
CA VAL A 39 0.69 6.19 -1.39
C VAL A 39 1.41 5.06 -0.66
N ALA A 40 1.42 5.05 0.67
CA ALA A 40 2.00 3.95 1.44
C ALA A 40 1.21 2.64 1.24
N SER A 41 -0.11 2.70 1.17
CA SER A 41 -0.98 1.54 0.94
C SER A 41 -0.83 1.01 -0.48
N GLU A 42 -0.75 1.87 -1.48
CA GLU A 42 -0.48 1.49 -2.87
C GLU A 42 0.94 0.93 -3.02
N ALA A 43 1.95 1.52 -2.39
CA ALA A 43 3.30 1.00 -2.40
C ALA A 43 3.39 -0.38 -1.71
N THR A 44 2.70 -0.54 -0.58
CA THR A 44 2.61 -1.82 0.14
C THR A 44 1.83 -2.85 -0.66
N PHE A 45 0.71 -2.46 -1.28
CA PHE A 45 -0.10 -3.32 -2.12
C PHE A 45 0.58 -3.68 -3.44
N SER A 46 1.33 -2.76 -4.05
CA SER A 46 2.12 -3.00 -5.26
C SER A 46 3.30 -3.93 -4.97
N ALA A 47 3.99 -3.72 -3.85
CA ALA A 47 5.00 -4.64 -3.37
C ALA A 47 4.41 -6.03 -3.05
N GLY A 48 3.28 -6.08 -2.33
CA GLY A 48 2.55 -7.30 -2.02
C GLY A 48 2.00 -7.99 -3.27
N SER A 49 1.49 -7.23 -4.24
CA SER A 49 1.00 -7.71 -5.52
C SER A 49 2.13 -8.29 -6.34
N ARG A 50 3.32 -7.68 -6.41
CA ARG A 50 4.49 -8.31 -7.07
C ARG A 50 4.97 -9.58 -6.39
N VAL A 51 4.87 -9.68 -5.06
CA VAL A 51 5.24 -10.89 -4.30
C VAL A 51 4.21 -12.00 -4.51
N ILE A 52 2.92 -11.67 -4.42
CA ILE A 52 1.78 -12.57 -4.67
C ILE A 52 1.79 -13.01 -6.13
N ASP A 53 1.96 -12.09 -7.08
CA ASP A 53 2.01 -12.35 -8.52
C ASP A 53 3.20 -13.23 -8.89
N LYS A 54 4.41 -13.03 -8.35
CA LYS A 54 5.52 -13.98 -8.60
C LYS A 54 5.23 -15.39 -8.09
N TYR A 55 4.62 -15.51 -6.91
CA TYR A 55 4.26 -16.79 -6.33
C TYR A 55 3.15 -17.47 -7.14
N CYS A 56 2.06 -16.74 -7.42
CA CYS A 56 0.90 -17.17 -8.19
C CYS A 56 1.18 -17.37 -9.69
N ALA A 57 2.10 -16.62 -10.29
CA ALA A 57 2.50 -16.80 -11.69
C ALA A 57 3.46 -17.98 -11.86
N SER A 58 4.20 -18.36 -10.81
CA SER A 58 5.03 -19.58 -10.84
C SER A 58 4.20 -20.87 -10.66
N LEU A 59 3.05 -20.75 -10.01
CA LEU A 59 2.04 -21.80 -9.90
C LEU A 59 1.01 -21.58 -11.01
N THR A 60 1.27 -22.12 -12.21
CA THR A 60 0.30 -22.13 -13.31
C THR A 60 -1.10 -22.45 -12.77
N SER A 61 -2.14 -21.73 -13.21
CA SER A 61 -3.52 -21.87 -12.70
C SER A 61 -3.97 -23.34 -12.56
N ASP A 62 -3.54 -24.19 -13.48
CA ASP A 62 -3.78 -25.64 -13.47
C ASP A 62 -3.18 -26.34 -12.24
N THR A 63 -1.98 -25.95 -11.80
CA THR A 63 -1.33 -26.52 -10.60
C THR A 63 -2.06 -26.14 -9.33
N VAL A 64 -2.55 -24.90 -9.22
CA VAL A 64 -3.38 -24.47 -8.09
C VAL A 64 -4.69 -25.23 -8.07
N GLN A 65 -5.34 -25.38 -9.23
CA GLN A 65 -6.59 -26.14 -9.34
C GLN A 65 -6.41 -27.62 -8.97
N VAL A 66 -5.33 -28.26 -9.43
CA VAL A 66 -5.02 -29.66 -9.09
C VAL A 66 -4.74 -29.82 -7.60
N LEU A 67 -4.01 -28.89 -6.97
CA LEU A 67 -3.77 -28.90 -5.53
C LEU A 67 -5.07 -28.74 -4.72
N MET A 68 -5.96 -27.84 -5.14
CA MET A 68 -7.26 -27.64 -4.51
C MET A 68 -8.17 -28.87 -4.68
N CYS A 69 -8.29 -29.41 -5.89
CA CYS A 69 -9.08 -30.62 -6.14
C CYS A 69 -8.53 -31.85 -5.40
N GLY A 70 -7.20 -32.00 -5.32
CA GLY A 70 -6.56 -33.07 -4.55
C GLY A 70 -6.78 -32.92 -3.05
N GLY A 71 -6.68 -31.69 -2.53
CA GLY A 71 -6.97 -31.36 -1.13
C GLY A 71 -8.42 -31.64 -0.74
N ASP A 72 -9.39 -31.21 -1.55
CA ASP A 72 -10.81 -31.48 -1.33
C ASP A 72 -11.14 -32.96 -1.40
N TRP A 73 -10.50 -33.69 -2.32
CA TRP A 73 -10.70 -35.13 -2.43
C TRP A 73 -10.10 -35.89 -1.24
N LEU A 74 -8.90 -35.52 -0.78
CA LEU A 74 -8.29 -36.06 0.44
C LEU A 74 -9.16 -35.75 1.65
N ARG A 75 -9.70 -34.54 1.74
CA ARG A 75 -10.60 -34.12 2.82
C ARG A 75 -11.90 -34.93 2.83
N LYS A 76 -12.50 -35.15 1.67
CA LYS A 76 -13.69 -35.98 1.51
C LYS A 76 -13.43 -37.45 1.79
N ARG A 77 -12.22 -37.95 1.45
CA ARG A 77 -11.84 -39.35 1.62
C ARG A 77 -11.40 -39.71 3.04
N PHE A 78 -10.73 -38.78 3.72
CA PHE A 78 -10.13 -39.02 5.04
C PHE A 78 -10.76 -38.21 6.17
N GLY A 79 -11.70 -37.30 5.88
CA GLY A 79 -12.55 -36.64 6.87
C GLY A 79 -11.82 -35.71 7.84
N VAL A 80 -10.69 -35.11 7.44
CA VAL A 80 -9.99 -34.07 8.21
C VAL A 80 -10.65 -32.71 8.04
#